data_AF-A0A256XWH6-F1
#
_entry.id   AF-A0A256XWH6-F1
#
_cell.length_a   1.000
_cell.length_b   1.000
_cell.length_c   1.000
_cell.angle_alpha   90.00
_cell.angle_beta   90.00
_cell.angle_gamma   90.00
#
_symmetry.space_group_name_H-M   'P 1'
#
loop_
_entity.id
_entity.type
_entity.pdbx_description
1 polymer ?
#
loop_
_entity_poly.entity_id
_entity_poly.type
_entity_poly.pdbx_seq_one_letter_code
_entity_poly.pdbx_strand_id
1 'polypeptide(L)'
;MRKNPLLLFIATLLAIPIAFADAGIAPLIYLNIRLLPLVLVPIIFIEAFVIKKFLKTSYGKSLLYSGIVNIVSTIAGYLVLSILIIVILAVIHIIVANPISRNIFSASFFQSGGFYIAILFLGLIFSFLITILLEYLILRAFFKKKSKKIVIKTALIANIISYIFLVIVIFFLSQVFLFKKLPL
;
A
#
# COMPACT_ATOMS: atom_id res chain seq x y z
N MET A 1 1.55 -25.89 -22.68
CA MET A 1 2.66 -25.18 -22.01
C MET A 1 2.55 -25.38 -20.50
N ARG A 2 3.51 -26.04 -19.86
CA ARG A 2 3.58 -26.10 -18.38
C ARG A 2 3.87 -24.69 -17.87
N LYS A 3 2.94 -24.08 -17.14
CA LYS A 3 3.17 -22.79 -16.48
C LYS A 3 4.32 -23.01 -15.50
N ASN A 4 5.46 -22.36 -15.72
CA ASN A 4 6.61 -22.46 -14.82
C ASN A 4 6.15 -21.88 -13.46
N PRO A 5 6.06 -22.69 -12.39
CA PRO A 5 5.51 -22.25 -11.11
C PRO A 5 6.36 -21.13 -10.50
N LEU A 6 7.65 -21.06 -10.82
CA LEU A 6 8.53 -19.94 -10.45
C LEU A 6 8.11 -18.65 -11.16
N LEU A 7 7.78 -18.72 -12.45
CA LEU A 7 7.33 -17.57 -13.24
C LEU A 7 5.93 -17.11 -12.81
N LEU A 8 5.05 -18.05 -12.47
CA LEU A 8 3.74 -17.75 -11.90
C LEU A 8 3.89 -17.15 -10.49
N PHE A 9 4.77 -17.68 -9.65
CA PHE A 9 5.07 -17.16 -8.31
C PHE A 9 5.66 -15.75 -8.36
N ILE A 10 6.63 -15.49 -9.25
CA ILE A 10 7.19 -14.16 -9.49
C ILE A 10 6.10 -13.23 -10.06
N ALA A 11 5.31 -13.67 -11.04
CA ALA A 11 4.20 -12.89 -11.57
C ALA A 11 3.12 -12.60 -10.52
N THR A 12 2.89 -13.51 -9.57
CA THR A 12 1.95 -13.31 -8.46
C THR A 12 2.57 -12.37 -7.43
N LEU A 13 3.86 -12.51 -7.08
CA LEU A 13 4.61 -11.56 -6.23
C LEU A 13 4.59 -10.14 -6.81
N LEU A 14 4.67 -10.02 -8.13
CA LEU A 14 4.60 -8.75 -8.87
C LEU A 14 3.14 -8.27 -9.09
N ALA A 15 2.16 -9.18 -9.06
CA ALA A 15 0.73 -8.92 -9.20
C ALA A 15 -0.04 -8.90 -7.87
N ILE A 16 0.66 -8.81 -6.74
CA ILE A 16 0.15 -8.60 -5.38
C ILE A 16 0.35 -7.11 -4.99
N PRO A 17 -0.54 -6.16 -5.40
CA PRO A 17 -0.30 -4.77 -4.99
C PRO A 17 -1.52 -3.90 -4.74
N ILE A 18 -2.70 -4.46 -4.48
CA ILE A 18 -3.92 -3.65 -4.39
C ILE A 18 -4.02 -2.94 -3.02
N ALA A 19 -2.88 -2.76 -2.35
CA ALA A 19 -2.83 -3.11 -0.95
C ALA A 19 -1.88 -2.29 -0.08
N PHE A 20 -1.34 -1.14 -0.52
CA PHE A 20 -0.41 -0.41 0.35
C PHE A 20 -0.69 1.11 0.23
N ALA A 21 -0.66 1.87 1.34
CA ALA A 21 -0.78 3.35 1.25
C ALA A 21 0.41 3.86 0.47
N ASP A 22 0.26 4.75 -0.51
CA ASP A 22 1.26 5.33 -1.44
C ASP A 22 2.38 4.38 -1.97
N ALA A 23 3.05 3.61 -1.13
CA ALA A 23 3.65 2.31 -1.38
C ALA A 23 2.76 1.31 -2.15
N GLY A 24 1.43 1.44 -2.22
CA GLY A 24 0.59 0.60 -3.09
C GLY A 24 0.63 1.04 -4.54
N ILE A 25 1.17 2.22 -4.79
CA ILE A 25 1.58 2.62 -6.12
C ILE A 25 2.89 1.91 -6.48
N ALA A 26 3.68 1.36 -5.55
CA ALA A 26 4.94 0.69 -5.87
C ALA A 26 4.83 -0.45 -6.90
N PRO A 27 3.70 -1.16 -7.01
CA PRO A 27 3.59 -2.15 -8.07
C PRO A 27 2.89 -1.61 -9.32
N LEU A 28 2.16 -0.48 -9.23
CA LEU A 28 1.95 0.38 -10.39
C LEU A 28 3.28 0.95 -10.91
N ILE A 29 4.30 1.18 -10.05
CA ILE A 29 5.66 1.54 -10.47
C ILE A 29 6.29 0.39 -11.26
N TYR A 30 6.14 -0.87 -10.80
CA TYR A 30 6.61 -2.04 -11.53
C TYR A 30 5.84 -2.29 -12.85
N LEU A 31 4.53 -2.03 -12.87
CA LEU A 31 3.72 -2.18 -14.08
C LEU A 31 3.98 -1.03 -15.07
N ASN A 32 4.11 0.21 -14.57
CA ASN A 32 4.38 1.41 -15.34
C ASN A 32 4.67 2.62 -14.42
N ILE A 33 5.95 2.91 -14.14
CA ILE A 33 6.38 4.10 -13.38
C ILE A 33 5.79 5.42 -13.90
N ARG A 34 5.38 5.49 -15.18
CA ARG A 34 4.72 6.69 -15.75
C ARG A 34 3.33 6.94 -15.16
N LEU A 35 2.68 5.94 -14.56
CA LEU A 35 1.40 6.08 -13.87
C LEU A 35 1.54 6.56 -12.43
N LEU A 36 2.74 6.50 -11.82
CA LEU A 36 2.95 6.94 -10.44
C LEU A 36 2.54 8.41 -10.24
N PRO A 37 2.97 9.38 -11.07
CA PRO A 37 2.53 10.76 -10.91
C PRO A 37 1.02 10.93 -11.05
N LEU A 38 0.37 10.14 -11.91
CA LEU A 38 -1.08 10.24 -12.14
C LEU A 38 -1.90 9.90 -10.89
N VAL A 39 -1.39 8.99 -10.05
CA VAL A 39 -2.05 8.59 -8.80
C VAL A 39 -1.58 9.43 -7.62
N LEU A 40 -0.26 9.63 -7.50
CA LEU A 40 0.36 10.30 -6.35
C LEU A 40 0.02 11.79 -6.30
N VAL A 41 -0.02 12.48 -7.45
CA VAL A 41 -0.32 13.92 -7.48
C VAL A 41 -1.72 14.20 -6.92
N PRO A 42 -2.82 13.57 -7.39
CA PRO A 42 -4.13 13.77 -6.77
C PRO A 42 -4.16 13.50 -5.26
N ILE A 43 -3.49 12.44 -4.78
CA ILE A 43 -3.41 12.11 -3.35
C ILE A 43 -2.76 13.26 -2.57
N ILE A 44 -1.60 13.73 -3.02
CA ILE A 44 -0.88 14.85 -2.40
C ILE A 44 -1.78 16.09 -2.31
N PHE A 45 -2.55 16.38 -3.35
CA PHE A 45 -3.46 17.54 -3.35
C PHE A 45 -4.62 17.38 -2.35
N ILE A 46 -5.19 16.18 -2.26
CA ILE A 46 -6.27 15.83 -1.31
C ILE A 46 -5.76 15.96 0.13
N GLU A 47 -4.60 15.40 0.43
CA GLU A 47 -4.01 15.46 1.76
C GLU A 47 -3.56 16.87 2.14
N ALA A 48 -2.97 17.61 1.21
CA ALA A 48 -2.64 19.02 1.41
C ALA A 48 -3.89 19.83 1.78
N PHE A 49 -5.04 19.54 1.18
CA PHE A 49 -6.31 20.16 1.53
C PHE A 49 -6.74 19.81 2.96
N VAL A 50 -6.64 18.54 3.36
CA VAL A 50 -6.92 18.09 4.73
C VAL A 50 -5.98 18.76 5.74
N ILE A 51 -4.67 18.75 5.50
CA ILE A 51 -3.65 19.39 6.34
C ILE A 51 -3.94 20.88 6.50
N LYS A 52 -4.23 21.59 5.39
CA LYS A 52 -4.60 23.01 5.42
C LYS A 52 -5.80 23.24 6.34
N LYS A 53 -6.85 22.44 6.17
CA LYS A 53 -8.11 22.58 6.93
C LYS A 53 -7.90 22.38 8.43
N PHE A 54 -7.18 21.33 8.84
CA PHE A 54 -7.04 20.99 10.26
C PHE A 54 -5.89 21.72 10.97
N LEU A 55 -4.77 21.99 10.29
CA LEU A 55 -3.61 22.63 10.89
C LEU A 55 -3.58 24.15 10.71
N LYS A 56 -4.51 24.72 9.93
CA LYS A 56 -4.63 26.17 9.63
C LYS A 56 -3.33 26.74 9.04
N THR A 57 -2.84 26.11 7.99
CA THR A 57 -1.59 26.46 7.28
C THR A 57 -1.88 27.03 5.90
N SER A 58 -0.88 27.67 5.27
CA SER A 58 -0.98 28.02 3.86
C SER A 58 -0.97 26.77 2.99
N TYR A 59 -1.65 26.84 1.84
CA TYR A 59 -1.78 25.69 0.94
C TYR A 59 -0.42 25.19 0.43
N GLY A 60 0.48 26.10 0.04
CA GLY A 60 1.82 25.74 -0.41
C GLY A 60 2.65 24.99 0.64
N LYS A 61 2.53 25.35 1.93
CA LYS A 61 3.16 24.60 3.03
C LYS A 61 2.53 23.22 3.18
N SER A 62 1.20 23.13 3.12
CA SER A 62 0.50 21.83 3.19
C SER A 62 0.87 20.91 2.03
N LEU A 63 1.01 21.46 0.82
CA LEU A 63 1.41 20.72 -0.38
C LEU A 63 2.84 20.18 -0.26
N LEU A 64 3.79 21.03 0.18
CA LEU A 64 5.16 20.61 0.43
C LEU A 64 5.22 19.49 1.46
N TYR A 65 4.50 19.63 2.58
CA TYR A 65 4.53 18.62 3.64
C TYR A 65 3.84 17.32 3.23
N SER A 66 2.68 17.39 2.58
CA SER A 66 2.04 16.18 2.03
C SER A 66 2.97 15.49 1.02
N GLY A 67 3.60 16.24 0.11
CA GLY A 67 4.56 15.67 -0.85
C GLY A 67 5.74 14.97 -0.17
N ILE A 68 6.37 15.60 0.83
CA ILE A 68 7.45 14.98 1.61
C ILE A 68 6.94 13.71 2.31
N VAL A 69 5.79 13.80 2.97
CA VAL A 69 5.18 12.69 3.70
C VAL A 69 4.93 11.51 2.76
N ASN A 70 4.29 11.74 1.62
CA ASN A 70 3.95 10.73 0.61
C ASN A 70 5.21 10.06 0.04
N ILE A 71 6.26 10.83 -0.26
CA ILE A 71 7.53 10.26 -0.76
C ILE A 71 8.20 9.40 0.30
N VAL A 72 8.30 9.91 1.53
CA VAL A 72 8.95 9.19 2.64
C VAL A 72 8.15 7.95 3.03
N SER A 73 6.83 8.04 3.11
CA SER A 73 5.95 6.90 3.40
C SER A 73 5.99 5.85 2.29
N THR A 74 6.08 6.25 1.03
CA THR A 74 6.25 5.33 -0.11
C THR A 74 7.55 4.53 0.02
N ILE A 75 8.68 5.21 0.25
CA ILE A 75 10.00 4.57 0.37
C ILE A 75 10.05 3.67 1.60
N ALA A 76 9.64 4.17 2.76
CA ALA A 76 9.64 3.40 4.00
C ALA A 76 8.66 2.23 3.95
N GLY A 77 7.46 2.44 3.39
CA GLY A 77 6.46 1.41 3.19
C GLY A 77 6.98 0.29 2.30
N TYR A 78 7.67 0.62 1.20
CA TYR A 78 8.32 -0.37 0.34
C TYR A 78 9.35 -1.22 1.09
N LEU A 79 10.24 -0.60 1.86
CA LEU A 79 11.26 -1.32 2.62
C LEU A 79 10.65 -2.22 3.69
N VAL A 80 9.73 -1.70 4.50
CA VAL A 80 9.09 -2.46 5.58
C VAL A 80 8.28 -3.62 5.01
N LEU A 81 7.55 -3.40 3.92
CA LEU A 81 6.79 -4.45 3.26
C LEU A 81 7.69 -5.54 2.69
N SER A 82 8.79 -5.16 2.04
CA SER A 82 9.76 -6.12 1.48
C SER A 82 10.30 -7.04 2.57
N ILE A 83 10.66 -6.47 3.72
CA ILE A 83 11.11 -7.24 4.89
C ILE A 83 9.98 -8.14 5.41
N LEU A 84 8.77 -7.61 5.55
CA LEU A 84 7.61 -8.37 6.04
C LEU A 84 7.29 -9.56 5.14
N ILE A 85 7.31 -9.38 3.82
CA ILE A 85 7.08 -10.45 2.85
C ILE A 85 8.16 -11.53 2.99
N ILE A 86 9.43 -11.15 3.10
CA ILE A 86 10.53 -12.11 3.30
C ILE A 86 10.31 -12.94 4.58
N VAL A 87 9.95 -12.28 5.68
CA VAL A 87 9.67 -12.95 6.96
C VAL A 87 8.48 -13.91 6.84
N ILE A 88 7.37 -13.46 6.23
CA ILE A 88 6.18 -14.30 6.03
C ILE A 88 6.53 -15.52 5.18
N LEU A 89 7.26 -15.35 4.07
CA LEU A 89 7.68 -16.45 3.21
C LEU A 89 8.60 -17.42 3.92
N ALA A 90 9.54 -16.94 4.75
CA ALA A 90 10.41 -17.79 5.55
C ALA A 90 9.60 -18.62 6.57
N VAL A 91 8.63 -18.01 7.25
CA VAL A 91 7.73 -18.69 8.19
C VAL A 91 6.91 -19.76 7.46
N ILE A 92 6.32 -19.43 6.32
CA ILE A 92 5.57 -20.40 5.50
C ILE A 92 6.48 -21.55 5.09
N HIS A 93 7.71 -21.28 4.66
CA HIS A 93 8.66 -22.31 4.28
C HIS A 93 8.98 -23.26 5.44
N ILE A 94 9.23 -22.74 6.65
CA ILE A 94 9.47 -23.54 7.85
C ILE A 94 8.24 -24.41 8.17
N ILE A 95 7.03 -23.84 8.10
CA ILE A 95 5.78 -24.58 8.33
C ILE A 95 5.59 -25.67 7.28
N VAL A 96 5.83 -25.41 6.00
CA VAL A 96 5.66 -26.42 4.94
C VAL A 96 6.76 -27.50 4.99
N ALA A 97 7.95 -27.16 5.45
CA ALA A 97 9.06 -28.11 5.60
C ALA A 97 8.88 -29.06 6.78
N ASN A 98 8.18 -28.65 7.84
CA ASN A 98 7.98 -29.46 9.03
C ASN A 98 6.98 -30.63 8.78
N PRO A 99 7.35 -31.89 9.09
CA PRO A 99 6.49 -33.06 8.85
C PRO A 99 5.16 -33.03 9.62
N ILE A 100 5.14 -32.46 10.83
CA ILE A 100 3.94 -32.41 11.68
C ILE A 100 2.89 -31.50 11.05
N SER A 101 3.29 -30.32 10.60
CA SER A 101 2.40 -29.35 9.95
C SER A 101 1.93 -29.80 8.58
N ARG A 102 2.66 -30.66 7.85
CA ARG A 102 2.16 -31.27 6.61
C ARG A 102 0.91 -32.14 6.81
N ASN A 103 0.73 -32.70 8.01
CA ASN A 103 -0.47 -33.45 8.35
C ASN A 103 -1.67 -32.54 8.68
N ILE A 104 -1.41 -31.25 8.99
CA ILE A 104 -2.43 -30.27 9.36
C ILE A 104 -2.82 -29.42 8.14
N PHE A 105 -1.82 -28.96 7.38
CA PHE A 105 -2.00 -28.09 6.23
C PHE A 105 -1.42 -28.74 4.98
N SER A 106 -2.24 -28.88 3.95
CA SER A 106 -1.77 -29.35 2.65
C SER A 106 -0.88 -28.29 1.98
N ALA A 107 0.09 -28.72 1.17
CA ALA A 107 0.86 -27.80 0.33
C ALA A 107 -0.06 -26.97 -0.60
N SER A 108 -1.20 -27.53 -1.01
CA SER A 108 -2.21 -26.83 -1.81
C SER A 108 -2.91 -25.70 -1.05
N PHE A 109 -3.00 -25.76 0.28
CA PHE A 109 -3.56 -24.67 1.09
C PHE A 109 -2.73 -23.39 0.96
N PHE A 110 -1.41 -23.49 1.11
CA PHE A 110 -0.48 -22.35 0.98
C PHE A 110 -0.37 -21.82 -0.46
N GLN A 111 -0.74 -22.65 -1.44
CA GLN A 111 -0.81 -22.26 -2.86
C GLN A 111 -2.22 -21.80 -3.28
N SER A 112 -3.20 -21.84 -2.36
CA SER A 112 -4.57 -21.45 -2.68
C SER A 112 -4.67 -19.93 -2.83
N GLY A 113 -5.52 -19.48 -3.75
CA GLY A 113 -5.80 -18.05 -3.93
C GLY A 113 -6.29 -17.38 -2.64
N GLY A 114 -7.09 -18.08 -1.83
CA GLY A 114 -7.59 -17.56 -0.55
C GLY A 114 -6.49 -17.22 0.44
N PHE A 115 -5.46 -18.07 0.53
CA PHE A 115 -4.30 -17.81 1.40
C PHE A 115 -3.51 -16.57 0.96
N TYR A 116 -3.26 -16.42 -0.35
CA TYR A 116 -2.62 -15.21 -0.89
C TYR A 116 -3.42 -13.94 -0.63
N ILE A 117 -4.75 -13.99 -0.79
CA ILE A 117 -5.65 -12.88 -0.48
C ILE A 117 -5.58 -12.52 1.00
N ALA A 118 -5.54 -13.51 1.90
CA ALA A 118 -5.45 -13.27 3.33
C ALA A 118 -4.12 -12.58 3.73
N ILE A 119 -2.99 -13.04 3.19
CA ILE A 119 -1.68 -12.38 3.40
C ILE A 119 -1.69 -10.95 2.88
N LEU A 120 -2.25 -10.74 1.69
CA LEU A 120 -2.40 -9.42 1.08
C LEU A 120 -3.18 -8.48 1.99
N PHE A 121 -4.33 -8.93 2.48
CA PHE A 121 -5.19 -8.16 3.37
C PHE A 121 -4.50 -7.83 4.70
N LEU A 122 -3.73 -8.78 5.24
CA LEU A 122 -2.95 -8.53 6.45
C LEU A 122 -1.84 -7.49 6.20
N GLY A 123 -1.10 -7.61 5.09
CA GLY A 123 -0.09 -6.63 4.69
C GLY A 123 -0.65 -5.23 4.50
N LEU A 124 -1.88 -5.14 3.98
CA LEU A 124 -2.68 -3.91 3.85
C LEU A 124 -2.85 -3.17 5.17
N ILE A 125 -3.32 -3.90 6.18
CA ILE A 125 -3.58 -3.35 7.51
C ILE A 125 -2.28 -2.85 8.11
N PHE A 126 -1.20 -3.65 8.03
CA PHE A 126 0.10 -3.24 8.56
C PHE A 126 0.66 -1.99 7.86
N SER A 127 0.57 -1.93 6.53
CA SER A 127 1.04 -0.77 5.77
C SER A 127 0.25 0.49 6.08
N PHE A 128 -1.07 0.39 6.24
CA PHE A 128 -1.91 1.52 6.67
C PHE A 128 -1.45 2.07 8.02
N LEU A 129 -1.23 1.19 9.00
CA LEU A 129 -0.78 1.57 10.33
C LEU A 129 0.61 2.23 10.31
N ILE A 130 1.54 1.67 9.55
CA ILE A 130 2.89 2.24 9.38
C ILE A 130 2.81 3.61 8.74
N THR A 131 1.96 3.79 7.74
CA THR A 131 1.81 5.07 7.04
C THR A 131 1.32 6.13 8.00
N ILE A 132 0.23 5.89 8.72
CA ILE A 132 -0.28 6.83 9.74
C ILE A 132 0.80 7.19 10.76
N LEU A 133 1.60 6.21 11.20
CA LEU A 133 2.69 6.46 12.13
C LEU A 133 3.74 7.39 11.51
N LEU A 134 4.20 7.10 10.30
CA LEU A 134 5.19 7.92 9.58
C LEU A 134 4.68 9.33 9.33
N GLU A 135 3.44 9.48 8.87
CA GLU A 135 2.84 10.80 8.67
C GLU A 135 2.76 11.58 9.97
N TYR A 136 2.32 10.93 11.04
CA TYR A 136 2.26 11.54 12.36
C TYR A 136 3.64 12.06 12.77
N LEU A 137 4.69 11.24 12.63
CA LEU A 137 6.06 11.61 13.00
C LEU A 137 6.55 12.81 12.19
N ILE A 138 6.34 12.80 10.87
CA ILE A 138 6.76 13.88 9.96
C ILE A 138 5.98 15.16 10.24
N LEU A 139 4.63 15.10 10.29
CA LEU A 139 3.81 16.25 10.62
C LEU A 139 4.13 16.79 12.01
N ARG A 140 4.43 15.93 12.99
CA ARG A 140 4.82 16.37 14.33
C ARG A 140 6.15 17.12 14.33
N ALA A 141 7.10 16.72 13.49
CA ALA A 141 8.38 17.42 13.34
C ALA A 141 8.19 18.85 12.81
N PHE A 142 7.27 19.07 11.86
CA PHE A 142 6.96 20.39 11.31
C PHE A 142 6.01 21.23 12.18
N PHE A 143 5.07 20.59 12.88
CA PHE A 143 4.00 21.24 13.64
C PHE A 143 4.14 21.09 15.15
N LYS A 144 5.35 21.31 15.68
CA LYS A 144 5.67 21.14 17.13
C LYS A 144 4.74 21.94 18.05
N LYS A 145 4.27 23.13 17.63
CA LYS A 145 3.38 23.99 18.42
C LYS A 145 1.90 23.57 18.40
N LYS A 146 1.50 22.67 17.50
CA LYS A 146 0.11 22.18 17.43
C LYS A 146 -0.10 21.06 18.46
N SER A 147 -1.34 20.82 18.87
CA SER A 147 -1.65 19.75 19.82
C SER A 147 -1.47 18.37 19.16
N LYS A 148 -0.93 17.40 19.92
CA LYS A 148 -0.71 16.03 19.43
C LYS A 148 -2.01 15.40 18.89
N LYS A 149 -3.13 15.63 19.59
CA LYS A 149 -4.47 15.14 19.21
C LYS A 149 -4.93 15.66 17.84
N ILE A 150 -4.64 16.91 17.51
CA ILE A 150 -5.00 17.47 16.19
C ILE A 150 -4.10 16.88 15.09
N VAL A 151 -2.80 16.72 15.35
CA VAL A 151 -1.87 16.16 14.36
C VAL A 151 -2.22 14.72 14.02
N ILE A 152 -2.45 13.86 15.01
CA ILE A 152 -2.85 12.46 14.76
C ILE A 152 -4.20 12.36 14.04
N LYS A 153 -5.19 13.18 14.44
CA LYS A 153 -6.48 13.24 13.76
C LYS A 153 -6.33 13.68 12.30
N THR A 154 -5.43 14.61 12.03
CA THR A 154 -5.15 15.08 10.66
C THR A 154 -4.55 13.95 9.82
N ALA A 155 -3.52 13.26 10.31
CA ALA A 155 -2.90 12.13 9.61
C ALA A 155 -3.90 11.00 9.33
N LEU A 156 -4.72 10.64 10.33
CA LEU A 156 -5.76 9.62 10.18
C LEU A 156 -6.80 10.01 9.11
N ILE A 157 -7.33 11.23 9.16
CA ILE A 157 -8.34 11.68 8.19
C ILE A 157 -7.75 11.79 6.79
N ALA A 158 -6.52 12.31 6.67
CA ALA A 158 -5.82 12.40 5.39
C ALA A 158 -5.70 11.01 4.74
N ASN A 159 -5.14 10.05 5.47
CA ASN A 159 -5.01 8.66 5.01
C ASN A 159 -6.35 8.05 4.63
N ILE A 160 -7.37 8.13 5.49
CA ILE A 160 -8.68 7.51 5.21
C ILE A 160 -9.25 8.06 3.89
N ILE A 161 -9.19 9.37 3.67
CA ILE A 161 -9.70 9.99 2.45
C ILE A 161 -8.86 9.56 1.23
N SER A 162 -7.53 9.57 1.34
CA SER A 162 -6.62 9.12 0.28
C SER A 162 -6.88 7.66 -0.11
N TYR A 163 -7.14 6.80 0.86
CA TYR A 163 -7.46 5.39 0.63
C TYR A 163 -8.81 5.19 -0.03
N ILE A 164 -9.86 5.90 0.41
CA ILE A 164 -11.17 5.86 -0.25
C ILE A 164 -11.02 6.31 -1.71
N PHE A 165 -10.28 7.38 -1.96
CA PHE A 165 -9.99 7.85 -3.31
C PHE A 165 -9.24 6.80 -4.13
N LEU A 166 -8.19 6.18 -3.57
CA LEU A 166 -7.42 5.14 -4.24
C LEU A 166 -8.28 3.92 -4.61
N VAL A 167 -9.16 3.48 -3.70
CA VAL A 167 -10.11 2.38 -3.97
C VAL A 167 -11.03 2.73 -5.14
N ILE A 168 -11.55 3.95 -5.18
CA ILE A 168 -12.39 4.44 -6.28
C ILE A 168 -11.61 4.42 -7.60
N VAL A 169 -10.38 4.96 -7.61
CA VAL A 169 -9.52 5.00 -8.80
C VAL A 169 -9.21 3.59 -9.30
N ILE A 170 -8.80 2.67 -8.43
CA ILE A 170 -8.51 1.28 -8.78
C ILE A 170 -9.76 0.61 -9.34
N PHE A 171 -10.92 0.81 -8.72
CA PHE A 171 -12.19 0.28 -9.21
C PHE A 171 -12.48 0.74 -10.64
N PHE A 172 -12.43 2.05 -10.91
CA PHE A 172 -12.67 2.58 -12.26
C PHE A 172 -11.63 2.11 -13.28
N LEU A 173 -10.35 2.11 -12.93
CA LEU A 173 -9.30 1.61 -13.83
C LEU A 173 -9.51 0.13 -14.16
N SER A 174 -9.89 -0.69 -13.18
CA SER A 174 -10.15 -2.12 -13.40
C SER A 174 -11.28 -2.35 -14.41
N GLN A 175 -12.34 -1.53 -14.38
CA GLN A 175 -13.43 -1.60 -15.37
C GLN A 175 -12.92 -1.28 -16.77
N VAL A 176 -12.15 -0.20 -16.93
CA VAL A 176 -11.60 0.21 -18.24
C VAL A 176 -10.73 -0.89 -18.87
N PHE A 177 -9.91 -1.57 -18.06
CA PHE A 177 -9.08 -2.68 -18.54
C PHE A 177 -9.87 -3.94 -18.88
N LEU A 178 -10.96 -4.24 -18.16
CA LEU A 178 -11.85 -5.36 -18.46
C LEU A 178 -12.58 -5.14 -19.79
N PHE A 179 -13.06 -3.92 -20.06
CA PHE A 179 -13.80 -3.62 -21.29
C PHE A 179 -12.90 -3.51 -22.54
N LYS A 180 -11.61 -3.15 -22.42
CA LYS A 180 -10.67 -3.10 -23.57
C LYS A 180 -10.20 -4.47 -24.08
N LYS A 181 -10.44 -5.56 -23.34
CA LYS A 181 -10.05 -6.92 -23.73
C LYS A 181 -11.14 -7.70 -24.48
N LEU A 182 -12.24 -7.06 -24.85
CA LEU A 182 -13.21 -7.63 -25.78
C LEU A 182 -12.80 -7.28 -27.21
N PRO A 183 -12.19 -8.20 -27.98
CA PRO A 183 -12.30 -8.11 -29.43
C PRO A 183 -13.79 -8.24 -29.78
N LEU A 184 -14.34 -7.21 -30.42
CA LEU A 184 -15.57 -7.34 -31.19
C LEU A 184 -15.31 -8.23 -32.41
#